data_AF-A0A1S3GXN6-F1
#
_entry.id   AF-A0A1S3GXN6-F1
#
_cell.length_a   1.000
_cell.length_b   1.000
_cell.length_c   1.000
_cell.angle_alpha   90.00
_cell.angle_beta   90.00
_cell.angle_gamma   90.00
#
_symmetry.space_group_name_H-M   'P 1'
#
loop_
_entity.id
_entity.type
_entity.pdbx_description
1 polymer ?
#
loop_
_entity_poly.entity_id
_entity_poly.type
_entity_poly.pdbx_seq_one_letter_code
_entity_poly.pdbx_strand_id
1 'polypeptide(L)'
;MLTTHSTMEVLWRNMVTQVIWWRWLGLLTVLLSLGGAMMDLVRFEDKPFDTSILVHGRTVSCNGSIPKGRFAGPTWTCADIKVDGLRLSYGFISYESGVGQSERHCDANTDNLTNDYAQLCREMMAVQKDVGREPFWSAFISDGSCGALPEKRMRFLKDRGRVWHVMDPGRGYVRTLQCMLYPNPNDGLH
;
A
#
# COMPACT_ATOMS: atom_id res chain seq x y z
N MET A 1 44.82 -26.66 56.26
CA MET A 1 44.93 -25.98 54.95
C MET A 1 44.34 -26.90 53.90
N LEU A 2 43.10 -26.68 53.48
CA LEU A 2 42.38 -27.52 52.50
C LEU A 2 41.26 -26.68 51.88
N THR A 3 41.60 -25.72 51.01
CA THR A 3 40.59 -24.87 50.33
C THR A 3 41.00 -24.40 48.93
N THR A 4 42.03 -24.98 48.31
CA THR A 4 42.49 -24.54 46.96
C THR A 4 41.98 -25.39 45.80
N HIS A 5 41.53 -26.63 46.06
CA HIS A 5 41.09 -27.54 44.99
C HIS A 5 39.64 -27.30 44.51
N SER A 6 38.77 -26.80 45.40
CA SER A 6 37.34 -26.57 45.11
C SER A 6 37.09 -25.34 44.24
N THR A 7 37.91 -24.29 44.38
CA THR A 7 37.71 -23.02 43.66
C THR A 7 38.08 -23.10 42.18
N MET A 8 39.09 -23.89 41.79
CA MET A 8 39.47 -24.05 40.38
C MET A 8 38.42 -24.81 39.56
N GLU A 9 37.80 -25.87 40.12
CA GLU A 9 36.76 -26.62 39.40
C GLU A 9 35.48 -25.79 39.17
N VAL A 10 35.12 -24.95 40.15
CA VAL A 10 33.98 -24.04 40.04
C VAL A 10 34.25 -22.96 38.98
N LEU A 11 35.45 -22.39 38.94
CA LEU A 11 35.84 -21.41 37.92
C LEU A 11 35.87 -22.02 36.51
N TRP A 12 36.36 -23.25 36.38
CA TRP A 12 36.42 -23.94 35.08
C TRP A 12 35.01 -24.29 34.57
N ARG A 13 34.11 -24.79 35.43
CA ARG A 13 32.70 -25.01 35.07
C ARG A 13 31.98 -23.73 34.66
N ASN A 14 32.21 -22.62 35.37
CA ASN A 14 31.64 -21.32 35.01
C ASN A 14 32.19 -20.80 33.68
N MET A 15 33.48 -20.96 33.40
CA MET A 15 34.05 -20.60 32.09
C MET A 15 33.47 -21.45 30.95
N VAL A 16 33.34 -22.76 31.12
CA VAL A 16 32.81 -23.66 30.08
C VAL A 16 31.34 -23.36 29.78
N THR A 17 30.52 -23.12 30.81
CA THR A 17 29.11 -22.74 30.63
C THR A 17 28.97 -21.39 29.93
N GLN A 18 29.79 -20.39 30.26
CA GLN A 18 29.76 -19.10 29.54
C GLN A 18 30.15 -19.27 28.07
N VAL A 19 31.22 -20.00 27.74
CA VAL A 19 31.64 -20.22 26.34
C VAL A 19 30.54 -20.93 25.52
N ILE A 20 29.83 -21.89 26.13
CA ILE A 20 28.70 -22.56 25.47
C ILE A 20 27.56 -21.57 25.23
N TRP A 21 27.20 -20.74 26.23
CA TRP A 21 26.17 -19.71 26.09
C TRP A 21 26.51 -18.69 24.99
N TRP A 22 27.75 -18.22 24.91
CA TRP A 22 28.19 -17.30 23.86
C TRP A 22 28.14 -17.92 22.45
N ARG A 23 28.39 -19.23 22.33
CA ARG A 23 28.25 -19.95 21.05
C ARG A 23 26.79 -20.06 20.62
N TRP A 24 25.88 -20.36 21.54
CA TRP A 24 24.44 -20.40 21.24
C TRP A 24 23.88 -19.02 20.90
N LEU A 25 24.32 -17.97 21.60
CA LEU A 25 23.93 -16.60 21.32
C LEU A 25 24.44 -16.15 19.93
N GLY A 26 25.68 -16.50 19.59
CA GLY A 26 26.26 -16.27 18.26
C GLY A 26 25.53 -17.03 17.15
N LEU A 27 25.11 -18.27 17.41
CA LEU A 27 24.32 -19.05 16.45
C LEU A 27 22.93 -18.44 16.24
N LEU A 28 22.29 -17.97 17.32
CA LEU A 28 20.99 -17.30 17.28
C LEU A 28 21.06 -15.97 16.51
N THR A 29 22.10 -15.16 16.71
CA THR A 29 22.28 -13.91 15.97
C THR A 29 22.56 -14.16 14.49
N VAL A 30 23.35 -15.19 14.15
CA VAL A 30 23.56 -15.61 12.76
C VAL A 30 22.24 -16.09 12.14
N LEU A 31 21.46 -16.92 12.82
CA LEU A 31 20.14 -17.38 12.35
C LEU A 31 19.13 -16.23 12.18
N LEU A 32 19.10 -15.26 13.11
CA LEU A 32 18.26 -14.06 13.00
C LEU A 32 18.72 -13.15 11.86
N SER A 33 20.03 -13.03 11.63
CA SER A 33 20.57 -12.23 10.52
C SER A 33 20.31 -12.87 9.15
N LEU A 34 20.35 -14.21 9.07
CA LEU A 34 19.99 -14.98 7.87
C LEU A 34 18.48 -14.91 7.59
N GLY A 35 17.64 -14.95 8.63
CA GLY A 35 16.20 -14.73 8.49
C GLY A 35 15.84 -13.30 8.04
N GLY A 36 16.63 -12.30 8.45
CA GLY A 36 16.47 -10.91 8.01
C GLY A 36 16.93 -10.65 6.58
N ALA A 37 17.93 -11.39 6.09
CA ALA A 37 18.48 -11.25 4.74
C ALA A 37 17.70 -12.03 3.66
N MET A 38 16.90 -13.03 4.04
CA MET A 38 16.03 -13.77 3.10
C MET A 38 14.74 -13.03 2.71
N MET A 39 14.47 -11.85 3.26
CA MET A 39 13.52 -10.93 2.64
C MET A 39 14.23 -10.10 1.56
N ASP A 40 14.92 -10.76 0.65
CA ASP A 40 15.25 -10.15 -0.63
C ASP A 40 13.89 -9.92 -1.30
N LEU A 41 13.41 -8.67 -1.20
CA LEU A 41 12.01 -8.29 -1.39
C LEU A 41 11.50 -8.86 -2.71
N VAL A 42 10.61 -9.84 -2.66
CA VAL A 42 9.85 -10.27 -3.84
C VAL A 42 9.09 -9.04 -4.32
N ARG A 43 9.50 -8.52 -5.46
CA ARG A 43 8.94 -7.32 -6.06
C ARG A 43 7.98 -7.75 -7.17
N PHE A 44 6.70 -7.51 -6.95
CA PHE A 44 5.65 -7.90 -7.87
C PHE A 44 5.57 -6.91 -9.03
N GLU A 45 5.43 -7.44 -10.25
CA GLU A 45 5.16 -6.59 -11.41
C GLU A 45 3.74 -6.02 -11.34
N ASP A 46 3.58 -4.80 -11.83
CA ASP A 46 2.27 -4.16 -11.94
C ASP A 46 1.38 -4.87 -12.95
N LYS A 47 0.09 -4.96 -12.64
CA LYS A 47 -0.92 -5.48 -13.55
C LYS A 47 -1.92 -4.39 -13.93
N PRO A 48 -2.38 -4.33 -15.18
CA PRO A 48 -3.48 -3.44 -15.53
C PRO A 48 -4.81 -4.00 -15.01
N PHE A 49 -5.75 -3.13 -14.65
CA PHE A 49 -7.16 -3.52 -14.60
C PHE A 49 -7.71 -3.77 -16.01
N ASP A 50 -8.79 -4.53 -16.11
CA ASP A 50 -9.57 -4.61 -17.35
C ASP A 50 -9.98 -3.19 -17.80
N THR A 51 -10.01 -2.95 -19.12
CA THR A 51 -10.25 -1.61 -19.69
C THR A 51 -11.63 -1.04 -19.35
N SER A 52 -12.58 -1.91 -19.01
CA SER A 52 -13.96 -1.56 -18.64
C SER A 52 -14.47 -2.56 -17.60
N ILE A 53 -14.77 -2.06 -16.40
CA ILE A 53 -15.30 -2.85 -15.28
C ILE A 53 -16.56 -2.21 -14.71
N LEU A 54 -17.53 -3.04 -14.34
CA LEU A 54 -18.79 -2.58 -13.75
C LEU A 54 -18.69 -2.57 -12.22
N VAL A 55 -18.78 -1.38 -11.62
CA VAL A 55 -18.75 -1.20 -10.16
C VAL A 55 -20.02 -0.48 -9.74
N HIS A 56 -20.86 -1.14 -8.94
CA HIS A 56 -22.14 -0.58 -8.46
C HIS A 56 -22.99 0.06 -9.56
N GLY A 57 -23.10 -0.61 -10.71
CA GLY A 57 -23.94 -0.18 -11.84
C GLY A 57 -23.37 0.95 -12.70
N ARG A 58 -22.11 1.33 -12.50
CA ARG A 58 -21.40 2.33 -13.32
C ARG A 58 -20.14 1.73 -13.92
N THR A 59 -19.78 2.19 -15.11
CA THR A 59 -18.61 1.68 -15.83
C THR A 59 -17.38 2.47 -15.44
N VAL A 60 -16.42 1.79 -14.81
CA VAL A 60 -15.07 2.33 -14.58
C VAL A 60 -14.19 1.91 -15.75
N SER A 61 -13.54 2.88 -16.40
CA SER A 61 -12.65 2.63 -17.54
C SER A 61 -11.20 2.99 -17.23
N CYS A 62 -10.28 2.16 -17.70
CA CYS A 62 -8.83 2.29 -17.52
C CYS A 62 -8.13 2.25 -18.89
N ASN A 63 -7.68 3.41 -19.40
CA ASN A 63 -7.20 3.56 -20.78
C ASN A 63 -5.79 4.20 -20.90
N GLY A 64 -5.11 4.41 -19.77
CA GLY A 64 -3.76 4.97 -19.76
C GLY A 64 -2.67 3.89 -19.81
N SER A 65 -1.45 4.31 -20.17
CA SER A 65 -0.26 3.49 -19.97
C SER A 65 0.01 3.34 -18.47
N ILE A 66 0.07 2.10 -17.98
CA ILE A 66 0.47 1.85 -16.59
C ILE A 66 1.94 2.25 -16.39
N PRO A 67 2.29 2.92 -15.28
CA PRO A 67 3.69 3.20 -14.96
C PRO A 67 4.46 1.90 -14.83
N LYS A 68 5.66 1.82 -15.42
CA LYS A 68 6.55 0.68 -15.16
C LYS A 68 7.03 0.78 -13.72
N GLY A 69 6.65 -0.19 -12.90
CA GLY A 69 7.01 -0.24 -11.49
C GLY A 69 7.04 -1.66 -10.97
N ARG A 70 7.77 -1.87 -9.87
CA ARG A 70 7.66 -3.09 -9.08
C ARG A 70 7.30 -2.75 -7.64
N PHE A 71 6.38 -3.52 -7.08
CA PHE A 71 5.72 -3.19 -5.82
C PHE A 71 6.04 -4.21 -4.74
N ALA A 72 5.81 -3.83 -3.47
CA ALA A 72 6.02 -4.71 -2.32
C ALA A 72 4.92 -5.80 -2.18
N GLY A 73 3.86 -5.73 -2.99
CA GLY A 73 2.80 -6.73 -3.07
C GLY A 73 2.13 -6.70 -4.45
N PRO A 74 1.30 -7.71 -4.78
CA PRO A 74 0.50 -7.75 -5.99
C PRO A 74 -0.30 -6.44 -6.14
N THR A 75 -0.10 -5.76 -7.27
CA THR A 75 -0.64 -4.42 -7.51
C THR A 75 -1.35 -4.38 -8.85
N TRP A 76 -2.54 -3.77 -8.86
CA TRP A 76 -3.28 -3.46 -10.07
C TRP A 76 -3.40 -1.95 -10.23
N THR A 77 -3.02 -1.45 -11.41
CA THR A 77 -3.07 -0.03 -11.75
C THR A 77 -4.14 0.24 -12.80
N CYS A 78 -5.04 1.18 -12.49
CA CYS A 78 -5.97 1.78 -13.43
C CYS A 78 -5.47 3.16 -13.81
N ALA A 79 -4.83 3.25 -14.97
CA ALA A 79 -4.34 4.51 -15.53
C ALA A 79 -5.43 5.19 -16.39
N ASP A 80 -5.42 6.53 -16.40
CA ASP A 80 -6.47 7.38 -16.97
C ASP A 80 -7.89 7.04 -16.48
N ILE A 81 -8.04 6.76 -15.18
CA ILE A 81 -9.30 6.30 -14.60
C ILE A 81 -10.45 7.28 -14.83
N LYS A 82 -11.57 6.76 -15.33
CA LYS A 82 -12.84 7.49 -15.53
C LYS A 82 -14.03 6.61 -15.15
N VAL A 83 -15.14 7.23 -14.78
CA VAL A 83 -16.40 6.57 -14.45
C VAL A 83 -17.50 7.15 -15.32
N ASP A 84 -18.10 6.33 -16.18
CA ASP A 84 -19.01 6.76 -17.24
C ASP A 84 -18.42 7.95 -18.06
N GLY A 85 -17.11 7.94 -18.28
CA GLY A 85 -16.37 9.01 -18.96
C GLY A 85 -16.00 10.22 -18.09
N LEU A 86 -16.52 10.35 -16.87
CA LEU A 86 -16.19 11.43 -15.94
C LEU A 86 -14.95 11.12 -15.12
N ARG A 87 -14.14 12.14 -14.83
CA ARG A 87 -12.94 12.01 -13.99
C ARG A 87 -13.32 11.80 -12.52
N LEU A 88 -12.62 10.91 -11.82
CA LEU A 88 -12.73 10.80 -10.36
C LEU A 88 -12.24 12.10 -9.72
N SER A 89 -13.03 12.68 -8.81
CA SER A 89 -12.61 13.85 -8.05
C SER A 89 -11.37 13.52 -7.21
N TYR A 90 -10.55 14.51 -6.93
CA TYR A 90 -9.39 14.40 -6.03
C TYR A 90 -9.34 15.61 -5.11
N GLY A 91 -9.04 15.42 -3.84
CA GLY A 91 -8.91 16.49 -2.86
C GLY A 91 -7.75 16.19 -1.90
N PHE A 92 -7.04 17.23 -1.47
CA PHE A 92 -5.90 17.14 -0.55
C PHE A 92 -5.96 18.27 0.46
N ILE A 93 -5.89 17.92 1.74
CA ILE A 93 -5.68 18.87 2.83
C ILE A 93 -4.19 18.88 3.17
N SER A 94 -3.55 20.03 3.05
CA SER A 94 -2.22 20.26 3.62
C SER A 94 -2.38 20.97 4.95
N TYR A 95 -1.91 20.36 6.03
CA TYR A 95 -1.73 21.05 7.30
C TYR A 95 -0.38 21.74 7.29
N GLU A 96 -0.36 23.06 7.16
CA GLU A 96 0.83 23.85 7.49
C GLU A 96 0.81 24.18 8.99
N SER A 97 1.70 23.55 9.75
CA SER A 97 2.14 24.08 11.05
C SER A 97 3.62 24.47 10.91
N GLY A 98 3.89 25.57 10.20
CA GLY A 98 5.24 26.10 10.05
C GLY A 98 5.26 27.41 9.27
N VAL A 99 5.84 28.46 9.86
CA VAL A 99 6.05 29.76 9.21
C VAL A 99 7.04 29.58 8.06
N GLY A 100 6.60 29.82 6.82
CA GLY A 100 7.47 29.89 5.64
C GLY A 100 7.31 28.77 4.61
N GLN A 101 6.34 27.87 4.74
CA GLN A 101 5.85 27.10 3.59
C GLN A 101 4.53 27.73 3.16
N SER A 102 4.38 27.99 1.86
CA SER A 102 3.15 28.53 1.29
C SER A 102 2.61 27.56 0.24
N GLU A 103 1.49 26.95 0.62
CA GLU A 103 0.37 26.40 -0.16
C GLU A 103 0.50 25.00 -0.79
N ARG A 104 -0.23 24.02 -0.22
CA ARG A 104 -0.75 22.85 -0.94
C ARG A 104 -2.24 22.65 -0.68
N HIS A 105 -3.12 23.29 -1.45
CA HIS A 105 -4.58 23.07 -1.30
C HIS A 105 -5.21 22.55 -2.59
N CYS A 106 -5.64 21.29 -2.56
CA CYS A 106 -6.50 20.69 -3.58
C CYS A 106 -7.90 20.65 -2.95
N ASP A 107 -8.62 21.77 -2.96
CA ASP A 107 -9.91 21.88 -2.29
C ASP A 107 -11.03 21.37 -3.22
N ALA A 108 -11.61 20.21 -2.89
CA ALA A 108 -12.84 19.73 -3.53
C ALA A 108 -14.10 20.39 -2.90
N ASN A 109 -13.86 21.48 -2.15
CA ASN A 109 -14.67 22.28 -1.23
C ASN A 109 -15.23 21.46 -0.05
N THR A 110 -14.57 21.60 1.11
CA THR A 110 -15.05 21.43 2.50
C THR A 110 -16.50 20.94 2.62
N ASP A 111 -16.80 19.66 2.88
CA ASP A 111 -16.66 18.97 4.18
C ASP A 111 -16.43 17.44 4.06
N ASN A 112 -15.92 16.92 2.94
CA ASN A 112 -15.90 15.47 2.69
C ASN A 112 -14.54 14.96 2.17
N LEU A 113 -13.66 14.66 3.12
CA LEU A 113 -12.49 13.78 3.05
C LEU A 113 -12.83 12.30 2.72
N THR A 114 -13.86 12.04 1.90
CA THR A 114 -14.54 10.73 1.83
C THR A 114 -14.58 10.11 0.43
N ASN A 115 -13.66 10.49 -0.48
CA ASN A 115 -13.40 9.61 -1.61
C ASN A 115 -12.75 8.34 -1.06
N ASP A 116 -13.54 7.30 -0.90
CA ASP A 116 -13.06 6.04 -0.35
C ASP A 116 -12.39 5.23 -1.45
N TYR A 117 -11.20 5.67 -1.85
CA TYR A 117 -10.38 4.98 -2.85
C TYR A 117 -10.03 3.55 -2.42
N ALA A 118 -9.90 3.31 -1.11
CA ALA A 118 -9.69 1.98 -0.58
C ALA A 118 -10.91 1.08 -0.84
N GLN A 119 -12.13 1.56 -0.57
CA GLN A 119 -13.35 0.83 -0.91
C GLN A 119 -13.50 0.69 -2.42
N LEU A 120 -13.27 1.74 -3.20
CA LEU A 120 -13.33 1.65 -4.67
C LEU A 120 -12.37 0.58 -5.19
N CYS A 121 -11.12 0.55 -4.71
CA CYS A 121 -10.17 -0.50 -5.05
C CYS A 121 -10.67 -1.89 -4.69
N ARG A 122 -11.27 -2.07 -3.50
CA ARG A 122 -11.85 -3.38 -3.10
C ARG A 122 -12.96 -3.81 -4.07
N GLU A 123 -13.85 -2.90 -4.46
CA GLU A 123 -14.95 -3.23 -5.39
C GLU A 123 -14.43 -3.50 -6.81
N MET A 124 -13.43 -2.74 -7.29
CA MET A 124 -12.78 -2.98 -8.58
C MET A 124 -12.03 -4.33 -8.60
N MET A 125 -11.29 -4.64 -7.54
CA MET A 125 -10.58 -5.90 -7.40
C MET A 125 -11.52 -7.10 -7.29
N ALA A 126 -12.68 -6.95 -6.64
CA ALA A 126 -13.66 -8.02 -6.48
C ALA A 126 -14.27 -8.51 -7.80
N VAL A 127 -14.25 -7.68 -8.85
CA VAL A 127 -14.77 -8.04 -10.18
C VAL A 127 -13.67 -8.45 -11.17
N GLN A 128 -12.40 -8.29 -10.79
CA GLN A 128 -11.24 -8.60 -11.62
C GLN A 128 -10.89 -10.09 -11.49
N LYS A 129 -10.78 -10.80 -12.62
CA LYS A 129 -10.69 -12.27 -12.65
C LYS A 129 -9.37 -12.84 -12.13
N ASP A 130 -8.28 -12.10 -12.28
CA ASP A 130 -6.92 -12.53 -11.94
C ASP A 130 -6.45 -12.03 -10.57
N VAL A 131 -7.34 -11.37 -9.83
CA VAL A 131 -7.12 -11.00 -8.44
C VAL A 131 -7.26 -12.24 -7.55
N GLY A 132 -6.23 -12.49 -6.75
CA GLY A 132 -6.20 -13.63 -5.84
C GLY A 132 -7.08 -13.43 -4.60
N ARG A 133 -6.88 -14.28 -3.58
CA ARG A 133 -7.66 -14.23 -2.33
C ARG A 133 -6.95 -13.44 -1.23
N GLU A 134 -5.82 -12.84 -1.56
CA GLU A 134 -5.00 -12.08 -0.63
C GLU A 134 -5.80 -10.88 -0.08
N PRO A 135 -5.63 -10.53 1.21
CA PRO A 135 -6.32 -9.39 1.76
C PRO A 135 -5.88 -8.09 1.07
N PHE A 136 -6.83 -7.17 0.88
CA PHE A 136 -6.53 -5.81 0.43
C PHE A 136 -5.62 -5.11 1.43
N TRP A 137 -4.55 -4.50 0.91
CA TRP A 137 -3.58 -3.77 1.70
C TRP A 137 -3.83 -2.26 1.63
N SER A 138 -3.80 -1.68 0.43
CA SER A 138 -3.80 -0.22 0.28
C SER A 138 -4.22 0.26 -1.11
N ALA A 139 -4.67 1.51 -1.17
CA ALA A 139 -4.96 2.24 -2.40
C ALA A 139 -4.05 3.47 -2.46
N PHE A 140 -3.48 3.74 -3.64
CA PHE A 140 -2.59 4.87 -3.87
C PHE A 140 -3.00 5.64 -5.11
N ILE A 141 -2.86 6.96 -5.05
CA ILE A 141 -2.99 7.84 -6.20
C ILE A 141 -1.58 8.21 -6.64
N SER A 142 -1.07 7.51 -7.64
CA SER A 142 0.28 7.74 -8.16
C SER A 142 0.34 8.94 -9.11
N ASP A 143 -0.80 9.32 -9.70
CA ASP A 143 -0.93 10.53 -10.50
C ASP A 143 -2.29 11.20 -10.24
N GLY A 144 -2.23 12.36 -9.60
CA GLY A 144 -3.37 13.22 -9.32
C GLY A 144 -3.07 14.66 -9.73
N SER A 145 -4.08 15.38 -10.22
CA SER A 145 -3.95 16.76 -10.67
C SER A 145 -4.81 17.69 -9.82
N CYS A 146 -4.30 18.88 -9.49
CA CYS A 146 -5.09 19.99 -8.91
C CYS A 146 -5.63 20.97 -9.95
N GLY A 147 -5.55 20.61 -11.24
CA GLY A 147 -6.14 21.39 -12.32
C GLY A 147 -7.67 21.48 -12.20
N ALA A 148 -8.24 22.57 -12.71
CA ALA A 148 -9.68 22.70 -12.87
C ALA A 148 -10.15 21.90 -14.08
N LEU A 149 -11.28 21.21 -13.93
CA LEU A 149 -12.01 20.60 -15.04
C LEU A 149 -13.30 21.39 -15.26
N PRO A 150 -13.60 21.80 -16.51
CA PRO A 150 -14.88 22.41 -16.85
C PRO A 150 -16.01 21.38 -16.91
N GLU A 151 -15.70 20.08 -16.96
CA GLU A 151 -16.69 19.01 -16.93
C GLU A 151 -17.04 18.56 -15.50
N LYS A 152 -18.19 17.90 -15.37
CA LYS A 152 -18.58 17.20 -14.14
C LYS A 152 -17.57 16.10 -13.78
N ARG A 153 -17.53 15.75 -12.50
CA ARG A 153 -16.62 14.75 -11.94
C ARG A 153 -17.41 13.68 -11.19
N MET A 154 -16.76 12.58 -10.83
CA MET A 154 -17.38 11.48 -10.10
C MET A 154 -16.71 11.28 -8.74
N ARG A 155 -17.51 10.98 -7.72
CA ARG A 155 -17.06 10.63 -6.37
C ARG A 155 -17.67 9.30 -5.96
N PHE A 156 -16.90 8.47 -5.26
CA PHE A 156 -17.39 7.21 -4.69
C PHE A 156 -17.52 7.33 -3.17
N LEU A 157 -18.72 7.06 -2.64
CA LEU A 157 -19.04 7.25 -1.22
C LEU A 157 -19.37 5.91 -0.57
N LYS A 158 -18.53 5.45 0.37
CA LYS A 158 -18.81 4.27 1.19
C LYS A 158 -19.94 4.50 2.19
N ASP A 159 -19.88 5.60 2.94
CA ASP A 159 -20.79 5.88 4.07
C ASP A 159 -22.25 6.14 3.66
N ARG A 160 -22.53 6.19 2.36
CA ARG A 160 -23.88 6.28 1.79
C ARG A 160 -24.31 5.02 1.03
N GLY A 161 -23.73 3.87 1.38
CA GLY A 161 -24.11 2.57 0.81
C GLY A 161 -23.38 2.22 -0.48
N ARG A 162 -22.12 2.68 -0.64
CA ARG A 162 -21.27 2.42 -1.83
C ARG A 162 -21.90 2.95 -3.12
N VAL A 163 -22.14 4.26 -3.12
CA VAL A 163 -22.86 4.95 -4.20
C VAL A 163 -21.95 5.91 -4.95
N TRP A 164 -22.26 6.09 -6.23
CA TRP A 164 -21.64 7.08 -7.09
C TRP A 164 -22.36 8.41 -6.99
N HIS A 165 -21.58 9.49 -6.83
CA HIS A 165 -22.08 10.84 -6.77
C HIS A 165 -21.44 11.68 -7.87
N VAL A 166 -22.27 12.31 -8.70
CA VAL A 166 -21.80 13.26 -9.72
C VAL A 166 -21.56 14.60 -9.03
N MET A 167 -20.35 15.12 -9.22
CA MET A 167 -19.94 16.42 -8.73
C MET A 167 -19.91 17.43 -9.87
N ASP A 168 -20.18 18.69 -9.52
CA ASP A 168 -20.04 19.79 -10.46
C ASP A 168 -18.58 20.02 -10.89
N PRO A 169 -18.38 20.78 -11.99
CA PRO A 169 -17.06 21.22 -12.42
C PRO A 169 -16.24 21.81 -11.28
N GLY A 170 -14.94 21.57 -11.30
CA GLY A 170 -14.09 22.00 -10.19
C GLY A 170 -12.67 21.48 -10.28
N ARG A 171 -11.89 21.80 -9.25
CA ARG A 171 -10.48 21.42 -9.17
C ARG A 171 -10.32 20.01 -8.63
N GLY A 172 -9.24 19.36 -9.06
CA GLY A 172 -8.83 18.09 -8.46
C GLY A 172 -9.42 16.88 -9.19
N TYR A 173 -8.55 16.08 -9.81
CA TYR A 173 -8.92 14.80 -10.37
C TYR A 173 -7.82 13.75 -10.32
N VAL A 174 -8.22 12.48 -10.26
CA VAL A 174 -7.31 11.33 -10.32
C VAL A 174 -7.05 10.97 -11.78
N ARG A 175 -5.78 10.76 -12.12
CA ARG A 175 -5.37 10.16 -13.39
C ARG A 175 -5.08 8.68 -13.21
N THR A 176 -4.31 8.32 -12.18
CA THR A 176 -3.90 6.94 -11.95
C THR A 176 -4.22 6.51 -10.53
N LEU A 177 -4.99 5.43 -10.41
CA LEU A 177 -5.31 4.77 -9.15
C LEU A 177 -4.63 3.40 -9.13
N GLN A 178 -3.96 3.08 -8.03
CA GLN A 178 -3.27 1.81 -7.81
C GLN A 178 -3.88 1.12 -6.59
N CYS A 179 -4.12 -0.18 -6.73
CA CYS A 179 -4.74 -1.01 -5.72
C CYS A 179 -3.80 -2.17 -5.40
N MET A 180 -3.43 -2.34 -4.13
CA MET A 180 -2.42 -3.30 -3.69
C MET A 180 -2.99 -4.32 -2.69
N LEU A 181 -2.60 -5.58 -2.84
CA LEU A 181 -2.87 -6.66 -1.91
C LEU A 181 -1.65 -6.96 -1.05
N TYR A 182 -1.85 -7.61 0.10
CA TYR A 182 -0.74 -8.17 0.86
C TYR A 182 -0.04 -9.26 0.03
N PRO A 183 1.29 -9.32 0.05
CA PRO A 183 2.00 -10.41 -0.62
C PRO A 183 1.65 -11.75 0.05
N ASN A 184 1.33 -12.75 -0.74
CA ASN A 184 1.23 -14.12 -0.25
C ASN A 184 2.65 -14.63 0.00
N PRO A 185 2.99 -15.13 1.20
CA PRO A 185 4.34 -15.64 1.50
C PRO A 185 4.75 -16.80 0.58
N ASN A 186 3.81 -17.44 -0.12
CA ASN A 186 4.10 -18.51 -1.07
C ASN A 186 4.40 -18.02 -2.51
N ASP A 187 4.06 -16.78 -2.86
CA ASP A 187 4.25 -16.24 -4.23
C ASP A 187 5.71 -15.85 -4.52
N GLY A 188 6.58 -15.89 -3.50
CA GLY A 188 7.99 -15.54 -3.56
C GLY A 188 8.96 -16.68 -3.88
N LEU A 189 8.45 -17.89 -4.15
CA LEU A 189 9.25 -19.11 -4.29
C LEU A 189 9.39 -19.60 -5.75
N HIS A 190 9.23 -18.71 -6.72
CA HIS A 190 9.33 -19.03 -8.16
C HIS A 190 10.60 -18.47 -8.79
#